data_AF-A0A7Y6A2B9-F1
#
_entry.id   AF-A0A7Y6A2B9-F1
#
_cell.length_a   1.000
_cell.length_b   1.000
_cell.length_c   1.000
_cell.angle_alpha   90.00
_cell.angle_beta   90.00
_cell.angle_gamma   90.00
#
_symmetry.space_group_name_H-M   'P 1'
#
loop_
_entity.id
_entity.type
_entity.pdbx_description
1 polymer ?
#
loop_
_entity_poly.entity_id
_entity_poly.type
_entity_poly.pdbx_seq_one_letter_code
_entity_poly.pdbx_strand_id
1 'polypeptide(L)'
;MTGGSGHPAGWYDDGVTPGVQRWFDGVGWSETTRPLAPPPVVAMPAAVNPYGQDAAYGQPVGFGSVAPAMSTFGAGFTSARQAAAPYGTGFAAPLQSGAPYGTVLPVGRLVDEAAVRSARRTMTWALLGGMFALVVGGVIAILRARAMELGVSSSGGHYIATGGLISGTVAFVRAGKSYRSMVDQGGTPWSTPAKAFVIGSAGLAALLGVVGVVQVARASSLPPLGPAVAGSCWTGGTTGDVLQVLQVRCSTAHEYIGTLVTLDSAGTDCPAQTDSVLNLADGTGFYLCLALDSSLA
;
A
#
# COMPACT_ATOMS: atom_id res chain seq x y z
N MET A 1 -17.14 44.41 30.83
CA MET A 1 -16.19 44.59 29.70
C MET A 1 -15.91 43.22 29.12
N THR A 2 -16.70 42.81 28.12
CA THR A 2 -16.52 41.55 27.40
C THR A 2 -15.42 41.74 26.36
N GLY A 3 -14.21 41.29 26.69
CA GLY A 3 -13.08 41.25 25.77
C GLY A 3 -13.32 40.19 24.70
N GLY A 4 -14.04 40.54 23.64
CA GLY A 4 -14.19 39.70 22.46
C GLY A 4 -12.88 39.68 21.70
N SER A 5 -12.16 38.55 21.75
CA SER A 5 -11.05 38.24 20.85
C SER A 5 -11.63 37.93 19.46
N GLY A 6 -12.19 38.95 18.81
CA GLY A 6 -12.68 38.85 17.44
C GLY A 6 -11.49 38.65 16.51
N HIS A 7 -11.51 37.57 15.72
CA HIS A 7 -10.53 37.41 14.65
C HIS A 7 -10.64 38.59 13.69
N PRO A 8 -9.52 39.22 13.30
CA PRO A 8 -9.56 40.29 12.31
C PRO A 8 -10.08 39.74 10.98
N ALA A 9 -10.71 40.59 10.18
CA ALA A 9 -11.11 40.22 8.83
C ALA A 9 -9.88 39.75 8.02
N GLY A 10 -10.01 38.62 7.31
CA GLY A 10 -8.86 37.97 6.69
C GLY A 10 -9.19 36.66 5.97
N TRP A 11 -8.20 36.15 5.23
CA TRP A 11 -8.23 34.82 4.62
C TRP A 11 -7.68 33.80 5.60
N TYR A 12 -8.48 32.79 5.92
CA TYR A 12 -8.12 31.71 6.83
C TYR A 12 -8.33 30.37 6.14
N ASP A 13 -7.71 29.32 6.66
CA ASP A 13 -7.95 27.94 6.20
C ASP A 13 -9.44 27.59 6.39
N ASP A 14 -10.06 26.94 5.40
CA ASP A 14 -11.49 26.59 5.46
C ASP A 14 -11.78 25.35 6.34
N GLY A 15 -10.74 24.59 6.71
CA GLY A 15 -10.82 23.39 7.56
C GLY A 15 -11.55 22.19 6.96
N VAL A 16 -12.05 22.29 5.72
CA VAL A 16 -12.87 21.27 5.06
C VAL A 16 -12.23 20.80 3.75
N THR A 17 -11.60 21.71 3.01
CA THR A 17 -11.01 21.46 1.69
C THR A 17 -9.50 21.74 1.73
N PRO A 18 -8.64 20.70 1.66
CA PRO A 18 -7.19 20.88 1.70
C PRO A 18 -6.69 21.86 0.63
N GLY A 19 -5.96 22.89 1.06
CA GLY A 19 -5.39 23.90 0.16
C GLY A 19 -6.38 24.98 -0.28
N VAL A 20 -7.49 25.19 0.43
CA VAL A 20 -8.46 26.27 0.18
C VAL A 20 -8.53 27.20 1.39
N GLN A 21 -8.62 28.50 1.13
CA GLN A 21 -8.89 29.51 2.14
C GLN A 21 -10.30 30.09 1.96
N ARG A 22 -10.93 30.46 3.08
CA ARG A 22 -12.22 31.17 3.13
C ARG A 22 -12.05 32.53 3.80
N TRP A 23 -12.78 33.54 3.32
CA TRP A 23 -12.71 34.89 3.88
C TRP A 23 -13.63 35.05 5.08
N PHE A 24 -13.09 35.55 6.20
CA PHE A 24 -13.82 36.00 7.39
C PHE A 24 -13.89 37.54 7.37
N ASP A 25 -15.08 38.11 7.56
CA ASP A 25 -15.30 39.57 7.45
C ASP A 25 -15.23 40.33 8.78
N GLY A 26 -14.95 39.63 9.88
CA GLY A 26 -14.95 40.18 11.25
C GLY A 26 -16.22 39.87 12.03
N VAL A 27 -17.30 39.43 11.37
CA VAL A 27 -18.59 39.07 11.98
C VAL A 27 -18.97 37.62 11.65
N GLY A 28 -18.60 37.12 10.47
CA GLY A 28 -18.89 35.78 10.01
C GLY A 28 -18.00 35.31 8.85
N TRP A 29 -18.17 34.04 8.48
CA TRP A 29 -17.50 33.43 7.33
C TRP A 29 -18.30 33.67 6.06
N SER A 30 -17.65 34.18 5.02
CA SER A 30 -18.28 34.33 3.69
C SER A 30 -18.21 33.03 2.87
N GLU A 31 -19.02 32.92 1.82
CA GLU A 31 -18.95 31.79 0.87
C GLU A 31 -17.77 31.90 -0.12
N THR A 32 -17.04 33.01 -0.11
CA THR A 32 -15.94 33.23 -1.05
C THR A 32 -14.72 32.42 -0.64
N THR A 33 -14.29 31.53 -1.52
CA THR A 33 -13.08 30.71 -1.34
C THR A 33 -12.01 31.05 -2.37
N ARG A 34 -10.74 30.80 -2.02
CA ARG A 34 -9.62 30.89 -2.94
C ARG A 34 -8.60 29.77 -2.70
N PRO A 35 -7.85 29.35 -3.72
CA PRO A 35 -6.73 28.44 -3.52
C PRO A 35 -5.68 29.05 -2.57
N LEU A 36 -5.16 28.25 -1.65
CA LEU A 36 -3.99 28.58 -0.85
C LEU A 36 -2.78 28.67 -1.79
N ALA A 37 -2.02 29.76 -1.71
CA ALA A 37 -0.80 29.89 -2.49
C ALA A 37 0.13 28.70 -2.19
N PRO A 38 0.70 28.04 -3.21
CA PRO A 38 1.62 26.94 -2.97
C PRO A 38 2.77 27.43 -2.10
N PRO A 39 3.22 26.64 -1.11
CA PRO A 39 4.35 27.03 -0.28
C PRO A 39 5.55 27.34 -1.17
N PRO A 40 6.37 28.35 -0.82
CA PRO A 40 7.59 28.62 -1.58
C PRO A 40 8.40 27.33 -1.64
N VAL A 41 8.73 26.90 -2.86
CA VAL A 41 9.58 25.74 -3.06
C VAL A 41 10.95 26.12 -2.51
N VAL A 42 11.24 25.69 -1.28
CA VAL A 42 12.58 25.81 -0.73
C VAL A 42 13.48 25.01 -1.66
N ALA A 43 14.41 25.68 -2.34
CA ALA A 43 15.35 25.01 -3.22
C ALA A 43 16.08 23.96 -2.39
N MET A 44 15.77 22.68 -2.64
CA MET A 44 16.53 21.59 -2.04
C MET A 44 17.98 21.78 -2.50
N PRO A 45 18.97 21.74 -1.59
CA PRO A 45 20.36 21.77 -1.98
C PRO A 45 20.58 20.65 -2.98
N ALA A 46 21.19 20.98 -4.12
CA ALA A 46 21.48 20.02 -5.17
C ALA A 46 22.14 18.79 -4.54
N ALA A 47 21.53 17.62 -4.73
CA ALA A 47 22.07 16.38 -4.24
C ALA A 47 23.48 16.22 -4.82
N VAL A 48 24.49 16.33 -3.95
CA VAL A 48 25.87 15.99 -4.29
C VAL A 48 25.86 14.53 -4.68
N ASN A 49 25.99 14.26 -5.96
CA ASN A 49 25.97 12.91 -6.51
C ASN A 49 27.35 12.28 -6.24
N PRO A 50 27.51 11.34 -5.28
CA PRO A 50 28.82 10.81 -4.94
C PRO A 50 29.37 9.83 -5.99
N TYR A 51 28.61 9.58 -7.07
CA TYR A 51 28.96 8.62 -8.12
C TYR A 51 29.29 9.27 -9.48
N GLY A 52 29.34 10.60 -9.55
CA GLY A 52 29.67 11.34 -10.77
C GLY A 52 31.15 11.65 -10.91
N GLN A 53 32.01 10.62 -10.99
CA GLN A 53 33.24 10.75 -11.79
C GLN A 53 33.14 9.76 -12.93
N ASP A 54 32.70 10.26 -14.08
CA ASP A 54 32.86 9.58 -15.35
C ASP A 54 34.37 9.33 -15.55
N ALA A 55 34.78 8.09 -15.33
CA ALA A 55 36.06 7.62 -15.80
C ALA A 55 36.06 7.78 -17.32
N ALA A 56 36.88 8.70 -17.81
CA ALA A 56 37.12 8.93 -19.23
C ALA A 56 37.51 7.60 -19.91
N TYR A 57 36.53 6.95 -20.55
CA TYR A 57 36.73 5.79 -21.40
C TYR A 57 37.43 6.25 -22.68
N GLY A 58 38.76 6.14 -22.72
CA GLY A 58 39.52 6.64 -23.87
C GLY A 58 41.01 6.31 -23.93
N GLN A 59 41.49 5.30 -23.21
CA GLN A 59 42.87 4.83 -23.38
C GLN A 59 42.88 3.39 -23.92
N PRO A 60 43.26 3.17 -25.20
CA PRO A 60 43.44 1.83 -25.75
C PRO A 60 44.69 1.21 -25.13
N VAL A 61 44.50 0.29 -24.19
CA VAL A 61 45.56 -0.63 -23.78
C VAL A 61 45.84 -1.58 -24.93
N GLY A 62 46.97 -1.35 -25.62
CA GLY A 62 47.46 -2.19 -26.69
C GLY A 62 47.79 -3.58 -26.18
N PHE A 63 46.94 -4.55 -26.49
CA PHE A 63 47.29 -5.95 -26.39
C PHE A 63 48.16 -6.31 -27.59
N GLY A 64 49.43 -6.63 -27.31
CA GLY A 64 50.37 -7.14 -28.29
C GLY A 64 49.77 -8.34 -29.02
N SER A 65 49.70 -8.23 -30.33
CA SER A 65 49.34 -9.29 -31.26
C SER A 65 50.40 -10.38 -31.23
N VAL A 66 50.17 -11.44 -30.46
CA VAL A 66 50.88 -12.71 -30.64
C VAL A 66 50.16 -13.46 -31.75
N ALA A 67 50.88 -13.69 -32.85
CA ALA A 67 50.38 -14.38 -34.03
C ALA A 67 49.91 -15.81 -33.68
N PRO A 68 48.74 -16.27 -34.18
CA PRO A 68 48.39 -17.67 -34.09
C PRO A 68 49.22 -18.47 -35.11
N ALA A 69 50.11 -19.32 -34.61
CA ALA A 69 50.65 -20.41 -35.41
C ALA A 69 49.51 -21.39 -35.71
N MET A 70 49.28 -21.63 -37.01
CA MET A 70 48.42 -22.71 -37.49
C MET A 70 48.93 -24.05 -36.97
N SER A 71 48.07 -24.83 -36.32
CA SER A 71 48.24 -26.29 -36.30
C SER A 71 46.92 -26.97 -36.65
N THR A 72 46.95 -27.56 -37.83
CA THR A 72 45.99 -28.47 -38.43
C THR A 72 45.82 -29.75 -37.59
N PHE A 73 44.67 -30.39 -37.78
CA PHE A 73 44.30 -31.79 -37.48
C PHE A 73 43.84 -32.20 -36.08
N GLY A 74 42.70 -32.91 -36.07
CA GLY A 74 42.48 -34.02 -35.15
C GLY A 74 41.07 -34.14 -34.60
N ALA A 75 40.14 -34.66 -35.40
CA ALA A 75 38.94 -35.30 -34.86
C ALA A 75 39.35 -36.51 -34.00
N GLY A 76 38.89 -36.55 -32.76
CA GLY A 76 39.17 -37.65 -31.84
C GLY A 76 38.36 -37.52 -30.56
N PHE A 77 37.17 -38.11 -30.55
CA PHE A 77 36.45 -38.43 -29.32
C PHE A 77 37.24 -39.50 -28.56
N THR A 78 37.74 -39.17 -27.37
CA THR A 78 37.94 -40.16 -26.30
C THR A 78 37.55 -39.59 -24.95
N SER A 79 36.78 -40.40 -24.25
CA SER A 79 36.33 -40.28 -22.88
C SER A 79 37.52 -40.27 -21.92
N ALA A 80 37.72 -39.17 -21.19
CA ALA A 80 38.59 -39.13 -20.02
C ALA A 80 37.75 -39.06 -18.75
N ARG A 81 37.70 -40.18 -18.02
CA ARG A 81 37.38 -40.23 -16.59
C ARG A 81 38.27 -39.21 -15.88
N GLN A 82 37.68 -38.17 -15.29
CA GLN A 82 38.37 -37.38 -14.28
C GLN A 82 38.46 -38.21 -13.00
N ALA A 83 39.63 -38.80 -12.82
CA ALA A 83 40.08 -39.39 -11.58
C ALA A 83 40.18 -38.30 -10.50
N ALA A 84 39.78 -38.67 -9.29
CA ALA A 84 39.91 -37.87 -8.09
C ALA A 84 41.37 -37.41 -7.88
N ALA A 85 41.55 -36.10 -7.68
CA ALA A 85 42.79 -35.56 -7.15
C ALA A 85 42.77 -35.68 -5.60
N PRO A 86 43.81 -36.24 -4.98
CA PRO A 86 43.92 -36.31 -3.53
C PRO A 86 44.27 -34.93 -2.94
N TYR A 87 43.78 -34.69 -1.74
CA TYR A 87 44.14 -33.58 -0.86
C TYR A 87 45.66 -33.46 -0.72
N GLY A 88 46.23 -32.44 -1.36
CA GLY A 88 47.61 -32.01 -1.15
C GLY A 88 47.66 -30.90 -0.10
N THR A 89 48.00 -31.26 1.13
CA THR A 89 48.53 -30.31 2.12
C THR A 89 49.95 -29.94 1.71
N GLY A 90 50.16 -28.72 1.21
CA GLY A 90 51.48 -28.32 0.71
C GLY A 90 51.73 -26.81 0.68
N PHE A 91 52.42 -26.36 1.73
CA PHE A 91 53.46 -25.31 1.76
C PHE A 91 53.18 -23.88 1.28
N ALA A 92 53.31 -22.98 2.26
CA ALA A 92 53.59 -21.56 2.10
C ALA A 92 54.86 -21.33 1.26
N ALA A 93 54.74 -20.55 0.19
CA ALA A 93 55.86 -19.91 -0.48
C ALA A 93 56.01 -18.48 0.06
N PRO A 94 57.22 -18.03 0.45
CA PRO A 94 57.46 -16.65 0.86
C PRO A 94 57.41 -15.70 -0.35
N LEU A 95 56.94 -14.49 -0.08
CA LEU A 95 56.81 -13.37 -1.00
C LEU A 95 58.02 -13.16 -1.90
N GLN A 96 57.79 -13.12 -3.22
CA GLN A 96 58.65 -12.42 -4.16
C GLN A 96 58.16 -10.97 -4.30
N SER A 97 58.80 -10.08 -3.55
CA SER A 97 58.77 -8.64 -3.78
C SER A 97 59.47 -8.32 -5.10
N GLY A 98 58.76 -7.84 -6.12
CA GLY A 98 59.44 -7.35 -7.32
C GLY A 98 58.66 -7.18 -8.62
N ALA A 99 57.33 -7.30 -8.65
CA ALA A 99 56.57 -6.98 -9.86
C ALA A 99 55.77 -5.67 -9.67
N PRO A 100 56.19 -4.53 -10.27
CA PRO A 100 55.47 -3.25 -10.17
C PRO A 100 54.16 -3.20 -10.99
N TYR A 101 53.66 -4.33 -11.48
CA TYR A 101 52.35 -4.44 -12.14
C TYR A 101 51.65 -5.70 -11.63
N GLY A 102 51.35 -5.70 -10.33
CA GLY A 102 50.40 -6.65 -9.77
C GLY A 102 49.03 -6.33 -10.33
N THR A 103 48.67 -6.96 -11.44
CA THR A 103 47.27 -7.21 -11.76
C THR A 103 46.72 -7.94 -10.55
N VAL A 104 46.02 -7.21 -9.69
CA VAL A 104 45.17 -7.79 -8.66
C VAL A 104 44.15 -8.59 -9.46
N LEU A 105 44.44 -9.86 -9.71
CA LEU A 105 43.46 -10.81 -10.20
C LEU A 105 42.30 -10.65 -9.22
N PRO A 106 41.12 -10.22 -9.69
CA PRO A 106 39.98 -10.04 -8.81
C PRO A 106 39.85 -11.37 -8.09
N VAL A 107 40.09 -11.36 -6.77
CA VAL A 107 39.95 -12.54 -5.93
C VAL A 107 38.52 -12.98 -6.20
N GLY A 108 38.39 -14.01 -7.05
CA GLY A 108 37.12 -14.43 -7.58
C GLY A 108 36.30 -14.77 -6.36
N ARG A 109 35.33 -13.92 -6.04
CA ARG A 109 34.42 -14.16 -4.95
C ARG A 109 33.77 -15.49 -5.29
N LEU A 110 34.22 -16.57 -4.65
CA LEU A 110 33.68 -17.90 -4.85
C LEU A 110 32.21 -17.77 -4.50
N VAL A 111 31.37 -17.72 -5.54
CA VAL A 111 29.94 -17.59 -5.38
C VAL A 111 29.50 -18.84 -4.65
N ASP A 112 28.99 -18.68 -3.43
CA ASP A 112 28.40 -19.80 -2.72
C ASP A 112 27.09 -20.17 -3.44
N GLU A 113 27.19 -21.11 -4.37
CA GLU A 113 26.06 -21.58 -5.17
C GLU A 113 24.95 -22.19 -4.29
N ALA A 114 25.29 -22.68 -3.10
CA ALA A 114 24.31 -23.20 -2.16
C ALA A 114 23.50 -22.05 -1.54
N ALA A 115 24.16 -20.96 -1.14
CA ALA A 115 23.50 -19.74 -0.67
C ALA A 115 22.58 -19.14 -1.75
N VAL A 116 23.05 -19.06 -3.00
CA VAL A 116 22.26 -18.53 -4.13
C VAL A 116 21.01 -19.39 -4.41
N ARG A 117 21.14 -20.73 -4.38
CA ARG A 117 19.99 -21.64 -4.56
C ARG A 117 18.96 -21.51 -3.43
N SER A 118 19.42 -21.41 -2.19
CA SER A 118 18.55 -21.22 -1.03
C SER A 118 17.79 -19.88 -1.10
N ALA A 119 18.50 -18.80 -1.46
CA ALA A 119 17.90 -17.47 -1.64
C ALA A 119 16.82 -17.49 -2.73
N ARG A 120 17.09 -18.14 -3.88
CA ARG A 120 16.11 -18.27 -4.97
C ARG A 120 14.84 -19.00 -4.53
N ARG A 121 14.98 -20.12 -3.81
CA ARG A 121 13.81 -20.90 -3.36
C ARG A 121 12.95 -20.07 -2.40
N THR A 122 13.58 -19.40 -1.44
CA THR A 122 12.91 -18.53 -0.45
C THR A 122 12.20 -17.37 -1.15
N MET A 123 12.84 -16.78 -2.15
CA MET A 123 12.27 -15.71 -2.96
C MET A 123 11.04 -16.16 -3.77
N THR A 124 11.13 -17.30 -4.45
CA THR A 124 10.02 -17.84 -5.24
C THR A 124 8.80 -18.12 -4.36
N TRP A 125 9.00 -18.72 -3.17
CA TRP A 125 7.91 -18.96 -2.23
C TRP A 125 7.30 -17.67 -1.69
N ALA A 126 8.11 -16.66 -1.35
CA ALA A 126 7.61 -15.38 -0.89
C ALA A 126 6.79 -14.65 -1.96
N LEU A 127 7.21 -14.71 -3.23
CA LEU A 127 6.47 -14.10 -4.34
C LEU A 127 5.15 -14.82 -4.61
N LEU A 128 5.18 -16.15 -4.71
CA LEU A 128 3.96 -16.93 -4.96
C LEU A 128 2.97 -16.82 -3.79
N GLY A 129 3.45 -16.91 -2.55
CA GLY A 129 2.64 -16.74 -1.35
C GLY A 129 2.07 -15.33 -1.22
N GLY A 130 2.87 -14.30 -1.50
CA GLY A 130 2.43 -12.91 -1.50
C GLY A 130 1.39 -12.61 -2.58
N MET A 131 1.60 -13.12 -3.79
CA MET A 131 0.65 -12.99 -4.90
C MET A 131 -0.68 -13.68 -4.58
N PHE A 132 -0.64 -14.91 -4.06
CA PHE A 132 -1.83 -15.64 -3.64
C PHE A 132 -2.60 -14.90 -2.55
N ALA A 133 -1.91 -14.38 -1.52
CA ALA A 133 -2.52 -13.62 -0.44
C ALA A 133 -3.23 -12.34 -0.93
N LEU A 134 -2.61 -11.60 -1.87
CA LEU A 134 -3.21 -10.41 -2.45
C LEU A 134 -4.45 -10.74 -3.30
N VAL A 135 -4.37 -11.77 -4.14
CA VAL A 135 -5.51 -12.19 -4.98
C VAL A 135 -6.67 -12.66 -4.10
N VAL A 136 -6.40 -13.51 -3.10
CA VAL A 136 -7.45 -13.98 -2.18
C VAL A 136 -8.04 -12.82 -1.37
N GLY A 137 -7.21 -11.94 -0.83
CA GLY A 137 -7.67 -10.74 -0.11
C GLY A 137 -8.55 -9.83 -0.97
N GLY A 138 -8.14 -9.59 -2.22
CA GLY A 138 -8.90 -8.80 -3.20
C GLY A 138 -10.24 -9.44 -3.58
N VAL A 139 -10.26 -10.75 -3.86
CA VAL A 139 -11.50 -11.48 -4.17
C VAL A 139 -12.47 -11.46 -2.99
N ILE A 140 -11.98 -11.67 -1.76
CA ILE A 140 -12.82 -11.59 -0.55
C ILE A 140 -13.39 -10.19 -0.36
N ALA A 141 -12.62 -9.13 -0.62
CA ALA A 141 -13.12 -7.75 -0.57
C ALA A 141 -14.24 -7.50 -1.59
N ILE A 142 -14.10 -7.99 -2.83
CA ILE A 142 -15.13 -7.87 -3.88
C ILE A 142 -16.39 -8.65 -3.51
N LEU A 143 -16.26 -9.90 -3.08
CA LEU A 143 -17.40 -10.72 -2.65
C LEU A 143 -18.14 -10.08 -1.48
N ARG A 144 -17.42 -9.38 -0.60
CA ARG A 144 -18.02 -8.62 0.50
C ARG A 144 -18.79 -7.40 0.06
N ALA A 145 -18.24 -6.61 -0.85
CA ALA A 145 -18.96 -5.47 -1.42
C ALA A 145 -20.30 -5.94 -2.02
N ARG A 146 -20.29 -7.09 -2.72
CA ARG A 146 -21.51 -7.72 -3.25
C ARG A 146 -22.46 -8.26 -2.18
N ALA A 147 -21.94 -8.84 -1.10
CA ALA A 147 -22.78 -9.34 0.01
C ALA A 147 -23.51 -8.21 0.74
N MET A 148 -22.90 -7.02 0.85
CA MET A 148 -23.54 -5.83 1.43
C MET A 148 -24.69 -5.31 0.55
N GLU A 149 -24.54 -5.35 -0.78
CA GLU A 149 -25.64 -5.05 -1.72
C GLU A 149 -26.85 -5.98 -1.53
N LEU A 150 -26.62 -7.19 -1.02
CA LEU A 150 -27.65 -8.20 -0.76
C LEU A 150 -28.18 -8.19 0.69
N GLY A 151 -27.75 -7.23 1.53
CA GLY A 151 -28.18 -7.13 2.93
C GLY A 151 -27.62 -8.20 3.87
N VAL A 152 -26.61 -8.97 3.43
CA VAL A 152 -26.00 -10.02 4.26
C VAL A 152 -24.92 -9.40 5.15
N SER A 153 -25.30 -9.00 6.36
CA SER A 153 -24.34 -8.56 7.39
C SER A 153 -23.57 -9.76 7.92
N SER A 154 -22.24 -9.72 7.76
CA SER A 154 -21.32 -10.66 8.41
C SER A 154 -20.32 -9.80 9.19
N SER A 155 -20.09 -10.09 10.46
CA SER A 155 -19.24 -9.24 11.32
C SER A 155 -17.73 -9.54 11.21
N GLY A 156 -17.32 -10.64 10.57
CA GLY A 156 -15.91 -11.11 10.63
C GLY A 156 -15.02 -10.88 9.40
N GLY A 157 -15.58 -10.53 8.24
CA GLY A 157 -14.87 -10.57 6.95
C GLY A 157 -13.89 -9.42 6.71
N HIS A 158 -14.03 -8.30 7.42
CA HIS A 158 -13.15 -7.14 7.29
C HIS A 158 -11.70 -7.47 7.68
N TYR A 159 -11.52 -8.31 8.69
CA TYR A 159 -10.19 -8.74 9.15
C TYR A 159 -9.48 -9.64 8.14
N ILE A 160 -10.22 -10.48 7.41
CA ILE A 160 -9.65 -11.42 6.44
C ILE A 160 -9.14 -10.66 5.21
N ALA A 161 -9.93 -9.73 4.67
CA ALA A 161 -9.52 -8.91 3.53
C ALA A 161 -8.31 -8.03 3.88
N THR A 162 -8.36 -7.36 5.04
CA THR A 162 -7.27 -6.48 5.50
C THR A 162 -6.00 -7.27 5.81
N GLY A 163 -6.13 -8.42 6.47
CA GLY A 163 -5.01 -9.32 6.75
C GLY A 163 -4.36 -9.86 5.46
N GLY A 164 -5.15 -10.18 4.44
CA GLY A 164 -4.64 -10.60 3.12
C GLY A 164 -3.82 -9.52 2.43
N LEU A 165 -4.30 -8.26 2.45
CA LEU A 165 -3.57 -7.13 1.88
C LEU A 165 -2.24 -6.87 2.62
N ILE A 166 -2.29 -6.78 3.95
CA ILE A 166 -1.10 -6.50 4.77
C ILE A 166 -0.05 -7.61 4.61
N SER A 167 -0.46 -8.88 4.73
CA SER A 167 0.45 -10.02 4.59
C SER A 167 1.06 -10.10 3.19
N GLY A 168 0.27 -9.82 2.15
CA GLY A 168 0.73 -9.72 0.77
C GLY A 168 1.80 -8.63 0.59
N THR A 169 1.56 -7.41 1.09
CA THR A 169 2.52 -6.32 1.02
C THR A 169 3.84 -6.64 1.74
N VAL A 170 3.76 -7.23 2.95
CA VAL A 170 4.95 -7.63 3.72
C VAL A 170 5.77 -8.69 2.96
N ALA A 171 5.10 -9.65 2.31
CA ALA A 171 5.76 -10.67 1.50
C ALA A 171 6.52 -10.07 0.31
N PHE A 172 5.93 -9.09 -0.39
CA PHE A 172 6.59 -8.38 -1.49
C PHE A 172 7.81 -7.57 -1.03
N VAL A 173 7.71 -6.87 0.11
CA VAL A 173 8.85 -6.13 0.68
C VAL A 173 10.00 -7.08 1.05
N ARG A 174 9.68 -8.25 1.64
CA ARG A 174 10.68 -9.28 1.95
C ARG A 174 11.31 -9.87 0.69
N ALA A 175 10.51 -10.16 -0.34
CA ALA A 175 11.02 -10.65 -1.62
C ALA A 175 11.99 -9.65 -2.26
N GLY A 176 11.69 -8.34 -2.21
CA GLY A 176 12.57 -7.28 -2.70
C GLY A 176 13.91 -7.20 -1.95
N LYS A 177 13.91 -7.37 -0.62
CA LYS A 177 15.16 -7.43 0.17
C LYS A 177 16.00 -8.66 -0.18
N SER A 178 15.37 -9.83 -0.30
CA SER A 178 16.06 -11.06 -0.70
C SER A 178 16.63 -10.97 -2.12
N TYR A 179 15.94 -10.29 -3.04
CA TYR A 179 16.45 -10.03 -4.39
C TYR A 179 17.76 -9.25 -4.36
N ARG A 180 17.79 -8.12 -3.62
CA ARG A 180 18.99 -7.27 -3.52
C ARG A 180 20.14 -8.06 -2.93
N SER A 181 19.90 -8.77 -1.83
CA SER A 181 20.91 -9.65 -1.21
C SER A 181 21.45 -10.70 -2.18
N MET A 182 20.61 -11.29 -3.04
CA MET A 182 21.05 -12.26 -4.05
C MET A 182 21.95 -11.59 -5.10
N VAL A 183 21.59 -10.39 -5.58
CA VAL A 183 22.38 -9.63 -6.56
C VAL A 183 23.72 -9.18 -5.94
N ASP A 184 23.72 -8.70 -4.70
CA ASP A 184 24.91 -8.25 -3.98
C ASP A 184 25.91 -9.40 -3.71
N GLN A 185 25.44 -10.64 -3.73
CA GLN A 185 26.26 -11.86 -3.62
C GLN A 185 26.80 -12.36 -4.97
N GLY A 186 26.57 -11.63 -6.06
CA GLY A 186 26.99 -12.03 -7.40
C GLY A 186 26.00 -12.95 -8.11
N GLY A 187 24.79 -13.11 -7.57
CA GLY A 187 23.73 -13.86 -8.23
C GLY A 187 23.29 -13.17 -9.52
N THR A 188 22.96 -13.97 -10.54
CA THR A 188 22.52 -13.40 -11.83
C THR A 188 21.21 -12.64 -11.65
N PRO A 189 21.13 -11.38 -12.14
CA PRO A 189 19.90 -10.61 -12.09
C PRO A 189 18.83 -11.33 -12.91
N TRP A 190 17.57 -11.17 -12.50
CA TRP A 190 16.44 -11.67 -13.27
C TRP A 190 16.48 -11.20 -14.72
N SER A 191 16.08 -12.10 -15.62
CA SER A 191 15.86 -11.77 -17.02
C SER A 191 14.80 -10.66 -17.15
N THR A 192 14.91 -9.84 -18.18
CA THR A 192 13.94 -8.80 -18.52
C THR A 192 12.48 -9.28 -18.48
N PRO A 193 12.10 -10.44 -19.07
CA PRO A 193 10.72 -10.93 -18.99
C PRO A 193 10.29 -11.28 -17.56
N ALA A 194 11.18 -11.87 -16.75
CA ALA A 194 10.86 -12.18 -15.35
C ALA A 194 10.64 -10.90 -14.53
N LYS A 195 11.47 -9.87 -14.75
CA LYS A 195 11.28 -8.55 -14.14
C LYS A 195 9.94 -7.94 -14.55
N ALA A 196 9.62 -7.94 -15.84
CA ALA A 196 8.35 -7.40 -16.35
C ALA A 196 7.14 -8.13 -15.76
N PHE A 197 7.20 -9.47 -15.66
CA PHE A 197 6.12 -10.26 -15.05
C PHE A 197 5.93 -9.95 -13.56
N VAL A 198 7.02 -9.84 -12.78
CA VAL A 198 6.94 -9.52 -11.35
C VAL A 198 6.41 -8.10 -11.14
N ILE A 199 6.88 -7.12 -11.92
CA ILE A 199 6.41 -5.74 -11.83
C ILE A 199 4.94 -5.64 -12.25
N GLY A 200 4.56 -6.29 -13.36
CA GLY A 200 3.19 -6.28 -13.87
C GLY A 200 2.20 -6.94 -12.90
N SER A 201 2.56 -8.10 -12.34
CA SER A 201 1.71 -8.79 -11.36
C SER A 201 1.60 -8.03 -10.04
N ALA A 202 2.69 -7.43 -9.53
CA ALA A 202 2.64 -6.58 -8.36
C ALA A 202 1.78 -5.33 -8.59
N GLY A 203 1.90 -4.69 -9.77
CA GLY A 203 1.09 -3.54 -10.16
C GLY A 203 -0.39 -3.88 -10.25
N LEU A 204 -0.75 -5.00 -10.88
CA LEU A 204 -2.13 -5.47 -10.95
C LEU A 204 -2.70 -5.76 -9.56
N ALA A 205 -1.93 -6.42 -8.69
CA ALA A 205 -2.37 -6.73 -7.34
C ALA A 205 -2.56 -5.47 -6.49
N ALA A 206 -1.69 -4.47 -6.62
CA ALA A 206 -1.86 -3.17 -5.97
C ALA A 206 -3.11 -2.44 -6.48
N LEU A 207 -3.37 -2.49 -7.79
CA LEU A 207 -4.55 -1.86 -8.39
C LEU A 207 -5.84 -2.53 -7.91
N LEU A 208 -5.88 -3.87 -7.85
CA LEU A 208 -7.00 -4.61 -7.26
C LEU A 208 -7.20 -4.26 -5.77
N GLY A 209 -6.12 -4.09 -5.02
CA GLY A 209 -6.17 -3.63 -3.63
C GLY A 209 -6.79 -2.23 -3.51
N VAL A 210 -6.36 -1.28 -4.33
CA VAL A 210 -6.91 0.09 -4.36
C VAL A 210 -8.38 0.08 -4.75
N VAL A 211 -8.77 -0.66 -5.79
CA VAL A 211 -10.18 -0.80 -6.18
C VAL A 211 -10.99 -1.40 -5.04
N GLY A 212 -10.49 -2.45 -4.38
CA GLY A 212 -11.13 -3.04 -3.21
C GLY A 212 -11.32 -2.03 -2.08
N VAL A 213 -10.29 -1.25 -1.73
CA VAL A 213 -10.36 -0.21 -0.69
C VAL A 213 -11.33 0.89 -1.09
N VAL A 214 -11.33 1.36 -2.33
CA VAL A 214 -12.26 2.40 -2.80
C VAL A 214 -13.70 1.90 -2.77
N GLN A 215 -13.95 0.64 -3.16
CA GLN A 215 -15.30 0.08 -3.11
C GLN A 215 -15.78 -0.12 -1.68
N VAL A 216 -14.91 -0.58 -0.77
CA VAL A 216 -15.22 -0.65 0.66
C VAL A 216 -15.46 0.75 1.20
N ALA A 217 -14.59 1.72 0.89
CA ALA A 217 -14.73 3.11 1.32
C ALA A 217 -16.02 3.74 0.80
N ARG A 218 -16.44 3.44 -0.44
CA ARG A 218 -17.71 3.89 -1.03
C ARG A 218 -18.93 3.23 -0.39
N ALA A 219 -18.83 1.93 -0.09
CA ALA A 219 -19.88 1.22 0.62
C ALA A 219 -20.01 1.70 2.09
N SER A 220 -18.90 2.07 2.72
CA SER A 220 -18.89 2.66 4.07
C SER A 220 -19.15 4.16 4.10
N SER A 221 -18.93 4.86 2.99
CA SER A 221 -19.37 6.25 2.83
C SER A 221 -20.87 6.21 2.54
N LEU A 222 -21.63 5.97 3.61
CA LEU A 222 -23.00 6.41 3.67
C LEU A 222 -23.03 7.86 3.12
N PRO A 223 -23.93 8.20 2.19
CA PRO A 223 -24.03 9.56 1.65
C PRO A 223 -24.01 10.52 2.82
N PRO A 224 -23.23 11.63 2.78
CA PRO A 224 -22.92 12.46 3.94
C PRO A 224 -24.20 12.68 4.75
N LEU A 225 -24.28 11.89 5.80
CA LEU A 225 -25.38 11.95 6.73
C LEU A 225 -25.21 13.34 7.32
N GLY A 226 -26.32 14.08 7.45
CA GLY A 226 -26.30 15.36 8.14
C GLY A 226 -25.50 15.27 9.44
N PRO A 227 -24.99 16.41 9.95
CA PRO A 227 -24.04 16.46 11.06
C PRO A 227 -24.35 15.39 12.11
N ALA A 228 -23.32 14.70 12.61
CA ALA A 228 -23.40 13.50 13.48
C ALA A 228 -24.12 13.70 14.84
N VAL A 229 -24.84 14.80 14.98
CA VAL A 229 -25.66 15.21 16.09
C VAL A 229 -27.12 15.12 15.62
N ALA A 230 -28.01 14.57 16.44
CA ALA A 230 -29.46 14.61 16.28
C ALA A 230 -29.99 15.60 15.21
N GLY A 231 -30.61 15.07 14.15
CA GLY A 231 -30.97 15.82 12.94
C GLY A 231 -30.86 15.04 11.64
N SER A 232 -30.60 13.73 11.68
CA SER A 232 -30.71 12.85 10.51
C SER A 232 -32.14 12.41 10.29
N CYS A 233 -32.54 12.29 9.02
CA CYS A 233 -33.91 11.97 8.64
C CYS A 233 -34.00 10.51 8.16
N TRP A 234 -35.09 9.85 8.50
CA TRP A 234 -35.26 8.41 8.35
C TRP A 234 -36.65 8.09 7.82
N THR A 235 -36.72 7.13 6.92
CA THR A 235 -38.00 6.62 6.42
C THR A 235 -38.19 5.20 6.92
N GLY A 236 -39.40 4.92 7.44
CA GLY A 236 -39.82 3.57 7.77
C GLY A 236 -40.20 2.82 6.49
N GLY A 237 -39.76 1.58 6.37
CA GLY A 237 -40.21 0.64 5.36
C GLY A 237 -40.32 -0.74 5.95
N THR A 238 -41.09 -1.61 5.32
CA THR A 238 -41.11 -3.03 5.66
C THR A 238 -40.60 -3.83 4.47
N THR A 239 -39.62 -4.70 4.72
CA THR A 239 -39.20 -5.72 3.75
C THR A 239 -39.60 -7.07 4.32
N GLY A 240 -40.81 -7.51 3.96
CA GLY A 240 -41.48 -8.63 4.64
C GLY A 240 -41.99 -8.23 6.03
N ASP A 241 -41.77 -9.08 7.03
CA ASP A 241 -42.17 -8.83 8.43
C ASP A 241 -41.14 -8.02 9.24
N VAL A 242 -40.04 -7.58 8.61
CA VAL A 242 -38.97 -6.84 9.28
C VAL A 242 -39.11 -5.35 8.97
N LEU A 243 -39.26 -4.54 10.02
CA LEU A 243 -39.19 -3.08 9.93
C LEU A 243 -37.75 -2.70 9.54
N GLN A 244 -37.60 -2.09 8.38
CA GLN A 244 -36.34 -1.51 7.90
C GLN A 244 -36.45 0.00 8.00
N VAL A 245 -35.63 0.60 8.85
CA VAL A 245 -35.52 2.06 8.94
C VAL A 245 -34.32 2.46 8.07
N LEU A 246 -34.57 3.18 6.97
CA LEU A 246 -33.51 3.67 6.09
C LEU A 246 -33.25 5.14 6.33
N GLN A 247 -31.98 5.50 6.47
CA GLN A 247 -31.58 6.88 6.54
C GLN A 247 -31.73 7.53 5.16
N VAL A 248 -32.39 8.69 5.12
CA VAL A 248 -32.65 9.46 3.90
C VAL A 248 -32.18 10.90 4.08
N ARG A 249 -32.17 11.67 2.98
CA ARG A 249 -31.87 13.11 3.08
C ARG A 249 -33.05 13.81 3.74
N CYS A 250 -32.81 14.79 4.59
CA CYS A 250 -33.90 15.59 5.17
C CYS A 250 -34.71 16.38 4.13
N SER A 251 -34.16 16.59 2.94
CA SER A 251 -34.88 17.18 1.80
C SER A 251 -35.81 16.19 1.08
N THR A 252 -35.81 14.91 1.45
CA THR A 252 -36.73 13.88 0.93
C THR A 252 -37.78 13.53 1.98
N ALA A 253 -38.93 13.03 1.56
CA ALA A 253 -39.97 12.57 2.47
C ALA A 253 -39.39 11.53 3.45
N HIS A 254 -39.59 11.76 4.74
CA HIS A 254 -39.12 10.96 5.84
C HIS A 254 -40.21 10.91 6.90
N GLU A 255 -40.18 9.93 7.79
CA GLU A 255 -41.20 9.77 8.83
C GLU A 255 -40.62 10.08 10.22
N TYR A 256 -39.31 9.84 10.39
CA TYR A 256 -38.63 9.99 11.65
C TYR A 256 -37.40 10.91 11.54
N ILE A 257 -37.08 11.59 12.64
CA ILE A 257 -35.85 12.34 12.85
C ILE A 257 -35.09 11.70 14.03
N GLY A 258 -33.79 11.51 13.85
CA GLY A 258 -32.90 11.07 14.92
C GLY A 258 -32.71 12.17 15.95
N THR A 259 -33.06 11.92 17.21
CA THR A 259 -33.04 12.92 18.30
C THR A 259 -31.91 12.74 19.29
N LEU A 260 -31.37 11.52 19.45
CA LEU A 260 -30.26 11.25 20.34
C LEU A 260 -29.59 9.93 19.96
N VAL A 261 -28.27 9.84 20.12
CA VAL A 261 -27.52 8.57 20.09
C VAL A 261 -27.09 8.24 21.51
N THR A 262 -27.45 7.06 22.00
CA THR A 262 -27.13 6.59 23.36
C THR A 262 -26.41 5.25 23.35
N LEU A 263 -25.62 4.96 24.39
CA LEU A 263 -25.03 3.64 24.65
C LEU A 263 -25.96 2.74 25.48
N ASP A 264 -27.02 3.31 26.05
CA ASP A 264 -27.93 2.54 26.89
C ASP A 264 -28.85 1.65 26.05
N SER A 265 -28.62 0.35 26.15
CA SER A 265 -29.43 -0.68 25.50
C SER A 265 -30.89 -0.73 25.93
N ALA A 266 -31.23 -0.13 27.07
CA ALA A 266 -32.61 -0.02 27.51
C ALA A 266 -33.34 1.18 26.88
N GLY A 267 -32.64 2.06 26.15
CA GLY A 267 -33.22 3.29 25.60
C GLY A 267 -33.72 4.25 26.68
N THR A 268 -33.29 4.11 27.94
CA THR A 268 -33.79 4.92 29.06
C THR A 268 -33.30 6.36 28.99
N ASP A 269 -32.19 6.59 28.28
CA ASP A 269 -31.68 7.94 27.99
C ASP A 269 -32.41 8.61 26.80
N CYS A 270 -33.29 7.90 26.09
CA CYS A 270 -34.02 8.50 24.98
C CYS A 270 -34.98 9.59 25.48
N PRO A 271 -35.07 10.75 24.79
CA PRO A 271 -36.03 11.79 25.14
C PRO A 271 -37.47 11.23 25.16
N ALA A 272 -38.35 11.79 26.00
CA ALA A 272 -39.74 11.34 26.12
C ALA A 272 -40.55 11.37 24.81
N GLN A 273 -40.10 12.15 23.83
CA GLN A 273 -40.68 12.26 22.48
C GLN A 273 -40.17 11.19 21.49
N THR A 274 -39.42 10.20 21.97
CA THR A 274 -38.91 9.10 21.15
C THR A 274 -40.03 8.10 20.89
N ASP A 275 -40.26 7.81 19.62
CA ASP A 275 -41.28 6.85 19.17
C ASP A 275 -40.68 5.47 18.89
N SER A 276 -39.43 5.43 18.41
CA SER A 276 -38.71 4.17 18.21
C SER A 276 -37.22 4.28 18.55
N VAL A 277 -36.62 3.14 18.91
CA VAL A 277 -35.19 3.03 19.20
C VAL A 277 -34.59 2.04 18.21
N LEU A 278 -33.64 2.50 17.40
CA LEU A 278 -32.95 1.70 16.40
C LEU A 278 -31.55 1.31 16.91
N ASN A 279 -31.27 0.00 16.94
CA ASN A 279 -29.90 -0.47 17.21
C ASN A 279 -29.01 -0.20 15.98
N LEU A 280 -27.92 0.54 16.17
CA LEU A 280 -26.95 0.76 15.10
C LEU A 280 -26.17 -0.54 14.86
N ALA A 281 -26.43 -1.20 13.73
CA ALA A 281 -25.80 -2.45 13.34
C ALA A 281 -24.31 -2.30 12.92
N ASP A 282 -23.63 -1.24 13.36
CA ASP A 282 -22.22 -0.96 13.12
C ASP A 282 -21.29 -1.63 14.15
N GLY A 283 -21.86 -2.35 15.13
CA GLY A 283 -21.13 -3.09 16.16
C GLY A 283 -20.61 -2.23 17.31
N THR A 284 -20.97 -0.94 17.34
CA THR A 284 -20.61 -0.02 18.43
C THR A 284 -21.43 -0.26 19.70
N GLY A 285 -22.62 -0.87 19.57
CA GLY A 285 -23.59 -0.98 20.64
C GLY A 285 -24.36 0.32 20.90
N PHE A 286 -24.25 1.33 20.03
CA PHE A 286 -25.07 2.53 20.11
C PHE A 286 -26.52 2.26 19.67
N TYR A 287 -27.44 3.03 20.23
CA TYR A 287 -28.85 3.07 19.92
C TYR A 287 -29.20 4.49 19.46
N LEU A 288 -30.00 4.59 18.39
CA LEU A 288 -30.52 5.84 17.88
C LEU A 288 -31.98 5.99 18.31
N CYS A 289 -32.26 7.04 19.08
CA CYS A 289 -33.61 7.44 19.44
C CYS A 289 -34.23 8.21 18.26
N LEU A 290 -35.34 7.71 17.72
CA LEU A 290 -36.08 8.27 16.61
C LEU A 290 -37.40 8.87 17.11
N ALA A 291 -37.70 10.10 16.71
CA ALA A 291 -39.00 10.74 16.95
C ALA A 291 -39.70 10.99 15.61
N LEU A 292 -41.03 11.00 15.60
CA LEU A 292 -41.79 11.38 14.41
C LEU A 292 -41.44 12.81 13.99
N ASP A 293 -41.31 13.04 12.69
CA ASP A 293 -41.16 14.40 12.17
C ASP A 293 -42.51 15.14 12.24
N SER A 294 -42.68 15.92 13.31
CA SER A 294 -43.86 16.76 13.50
C SER A 294 -44.07 17.83 12.42
N SER A 295 -43.06 18.11 11.57
CA SER A 295 -43.22 19.05 10.46
C SER A 295 -44.07 18.50 9.30
N LEU A 296 -44.38 17.20 9.32
CA LEU A 296 -45.18 16.51 8.31
C LEU A 296 -46.61 16.18 8.76
N ALA A 297 -46.95 16.46 10.02
CA ALA A 297 -48.30 16.30 10.59
C ALA A 297 -49.12 17.59 10.47
#